data_AF-W4PFC8-F1
#
_entry.id   AF-W4PFC8-F1
#
_cell.length_a   1.000
_cell.length_b   1.000
_cell.length_c   1.000
_cell.angle_alpha   90.00
_cell.angle_beta   90.00
_cell.angle_gamma   90.00
#
_symmetry.space_group_name_H-M   'P 1'
#
loop_
_entity.id
_entity.type
_entity.pdbx_description
1 polymer ?
#
loop_
_entity_poly.entity_id
_entity_poly.type
_entity_poly.pdbx_seq_one_letter_code
_entity_poly.pdbx_strand_id
1 'polypeptide(L)'
;MAPLVTIVLLALRPLFGVVIDPLIALPLGGVAGILSIRCWKKVPQILELGLQKMAPVATLLIGTGTIAGVIKNSDLNSFLLWFLNYCHLSDSIVAPVSGALMSAATASTTAGAMLASASFADTLISVGISGVWGALMVNAGATVLDHLPHGSFFHTTGGVCGLIFKDRLKLIPYETLIGMILAVSSALLYFFIS
;
A
#
# COMPACT_ATOMS: atom_id res chain seq x y z
N MET A 1 -2.38 25.37 -1.88
CA MET A 1 -2.53 25.55 -3.34
C MET A 1 -2.12 24.30 -4.12
N ALA A 2 -0.87 23.81 -3.99
CA ALA A 2 -0.43 22.61 -4.71
C ALA A 2 -1.37 21.37 -4.59
N PRO A 3 -1.71 20.87 -3.39
CA PRO A 3 -2.61 19.71 -3.26
C PRO A 3 -4.04 20.01 -3.73
N LEU A 4 -4.50 21.26 -3.62
CA LEU A 4 -5.84 21.66 -4.07
C LEU A 4 -5.95 21.55 -5.60
N VAL A 5 -4.92 22.01 -6.33
CA VAL A 5 -4.88 21.95 -7.80
C VAL A 5 -4.81 20.51 -8.29
N THR A 6 -4.01 19.65 -7.65
CA THR A 6 -3.98 18.21 -7.98
C THR A 6 -5.30 17.52 -7.65
N ILE A 7 -5.91 17.81 -6.50
CA ILE A 7 -7.20 17.23 -6.13
C ILE A 7 -8.28 17.63 -7.14
N VAL A 8 -8.32 18.90 -7.56
CA VAL A 8 -9.28 19.36 -8.58
C VAL A 8 -9.02 18.71 -9.95
N LEU A 9 -7.75 18.56 -10.37
CA LEU A 9 -7.38 17.88 -11.61
C LEU A 9 -7.75 16.38 -11.59
N LEU A 10 -7.51 15.68 -10.48
CA LEU A 10 -7.86 14.26 -10.34
C LEU A 10 -9.37 14.04 -10.13
N ALA A 11 -10.07 14.95 -9.44
CA ALA A 11 -11.52 14.91 -9.26
C ALA A 11 -12.29 15.22 -10.55
N LEU A 12 -11.65 15.82 -11.55
CA LEU A 12 -12.23 16.02 -12.88
C LEU A 12 -12.54 14.69 -13.58
N ARG A 13 -11.85 13.60 -13.22
CA ARG A 13 -12.08 12.26 -13.75
C ARG A 13 -13.45 11.69 -13.36
N PRO A 14 -13.85 11.62 -12.08
CA PRO A 14 -15.19 11.18 -11.69
C PRO A 14 -16.30 12.19 -12.01
N LEU A 15 -16.01 13.50 -12.10
CA LEU A 15 -17.05 14.52 -12.36
C LEU A 15 -17.36 14.80 -13.84
N PHE A 16 -16.35 14.77 -14.72
CA PHE A 16 -16.49 15.16 -16.13
C PHE A 16 -16.01 14.09 -17.12
N GLY A 17 -15.56 12.93 -16.64
CA GLY A 17 -15.10 11.82 -17.49
C GLY A 17 -13.78 12.09 -18.23
N VAL A 18 -13.12 13.22 -17.98
CA VAL A 18 -11.82 13.53 -18.58
C VAL A 18 -10.73 12.78 -17.82
N VAL A 19 -10.11 11.79 -18.48
CA VAL A 19 -9.01 11.02 -17.91
C VAL A 19 -7.73 11.85 -18.01
N ILE A 20 -7.38 12.53 -16.92
CA ILE A 20 -6.05 13.12 -16.76
C ILE A 20 -5.18 12.08 -16.04
N ASP A 21 -4.10 11.67 -16.70
CA ASP A 21 -3.18 10.69 -16.13
C ASP A 21 -2.50 11.26 -14.86
N PRO A 22 -2.44 10.49 -13.76
CA PRO A 22 -1.75 10.92 -12.54
C PRO A 22 -0.31 11.37 -12.80
N LEU A 23 0.39 10.76 -13.75
CA LEU A 23 1.77 11.09 -14.14
C LEU A 23 1.89 12.52 -14.69
N ILE A 24 0.80 13.07 -15.23
CA ILE A 24 0.73 14.45 -15.75
C ILE A 24 0.13 15.38 -14.69
N ALA A 25 -0.92 14.94 -13.98
CA ALA A 25 -1.61 15.75 -12.98
C ALA A 25 -0.70 16.12 -11.78
N LEU A 26 0.09 15.17 -11.27
CA LEU A 26 0.99 15.37 -10.13
C LEU A 26 2.07 16.43 -10.39
N PRO A 27 2.87 16.37 -11.48
CA PRO A 27 3.86 17.40 -11.77
C PRO A 27 3.23 18.76 -12.08
N LEU A 28 2.06 18.81 -12.74
CA LEU A 28 1.33 20.07 -12.97
C LEU A 28 0.90 20.73 -11.65
N GLY A 29 0.39 19.95 -10.69
CA GLY A 29 0.09 20.47 -9.34
C GLY A 29 1.34 20.93 -8.59
N GLY A 30 2.47 20.23 -8.77
CA GLY A 30 3.78 20.62 -8.25
C GLY A 30 4.25 21.97 -8.81
N VAL A 31 4.16 22.16 -10.14
CA VAL A 31 4.51 23.40 -10.84
C VAL A 31 3.59 24.55 -10.39
N ALA A 32 2.28 24.33 -10.29
CA ALA A 32 1.34 25.32 -9.76
C ALA A 32 1.63 25.68 -8.29
N GLY A 33 2.08 24.70 -7.51
CA GLY A 33 2.60 24.89 -6.15
C GLY A 33 3.83 25.79 -6.10
N ILE A 34 4.80 25.53 -6.97
CA ILE A 34 6.03 26.33 -7.10
C ILE A 34 5.70 27.77 -7.51
N LEU A 35 4.81 27.96 -8.49
CA LEU A 35 4.30 29.28 -8.91
C LEU A 35 3.66 30.05 -7.76
N SER A 36 2.92 29.37 -6.89
CA SER A 36 2.26 29.99 -5.73
C SER A 36 3.25 30.43 -4.63
N ILE A 37 4.39 29.76 -4.49
CA ILE A 37 5.40 30.04 -3.45
C ILE A 37 6.22 31.30 -3.78
N ARG A 38 6.19 31.81 -5.03
CA ARG A 38 6.91 33.02 -5.53
C ARG A 38 8.43 33.07 -5.25
N CYS A 39 9.01 32.03 -4.65
CA CYS A 39 10.39 31.98 -4.18
C CYS A 39 11.26 31.12 -5.12
N TRP A 40 11.39 31.57 -6.37
CA TRP A 40 12.06 30.86 -7.47
C TRP A 40 13.49 30.41 -7.15
N LYS A 41 14.21 31.17 -6.31
CA LYS A 41 15.59 30.87 -5.89
C LYS A 41 15.71 29.59 -5.05
N LYS A 42 14.65 29.18 -4.33
CA LYS A 42 14.63 27.99 -3.48
C LYS A 42 14.07 26.74 -4.18
N VAL A 43 13.56 26.88 -5.41
CA VAL A 43 13.01 25.77 -6.20
C VAL A 43 13.99 24.60 -6.34
N PRO A 44 15.26 24.78 -6.72
CA PRO A 44 16.19 23.66 -6.84
C PRO A 44 16.39 22.92 -5.51
N GLN A 45 16.50 23.65 -4.39
CA GLN A 45 16.62 23.06 -3.05
C GLN A 45 15.37 22.27 -2.65
N ILE A 46 14.17 22.78 -2.97
CA ILE A 46 12.90 22.08 -2.67
C ILE A 46 12.78 20.81 -3.52
N LEU A 47 13.19 20.85 -4.80
CA LEU A 47 13.18 19.70 -5.69
C LEU A 47 14.17 18.63 -5.22
N GLU A 48 15.38 19.04 -4.85
CA GLU A 48 16.41 18.16 -4.31
C GLU A 48 15.96 17.49 -3.01
N LEU A 49 15.36 18.26 -2.09
CA LEU A 49 14.82 17.73 -0.84
C LEU A 49 13.64 16.78 -1.09
N GLY A 50 12.78 17.07 -2.07
CA GLY A 50 11.72 16.17 -2.53
C GLY A 50 12.27 14.86 -3.10
N LEU A 51 13.29 14.94 -3.96
CA LEU A 51 13.93 13.76 -4.54
C LEU A 51 14.64 12.92 -3.47
N GLN A 52 15.36 13.56 -2.54
CA GLN A 52 15.99 12.88 -1.40
C GLN A 52 14.97 12.17 -0.52
N LYS A 53 13.79 12.76 -0.29
CA LYS A 53 12.70 12.11 0.45
C LYS A 53 12.05 10.95 -0.29
N MET A 54 12.10 10.94 -1.62
CA MET A 54 11.54 9.86 -2.46
C MET A 54 12.55 8.75 -2.76
N ALA A 55 13.86 8.99 -2.59
CA ALA A 55 14.90 8.00 -2.86
C ALA A 55 14.73 6.67 -2.08
N PRO A 56 14.40 6.66 -0.77
CA PRO A 56 14.14 5.40 -0.05
C PRO A 56 12.93 4.65 -0.61
N VAL A 57 11.88 5.36 -1.01
CA VAL A 57 10.67 4.78 -1.60
C VAL A 57 10.99 4.20 -2.99
N ALA A 58 11.78 4.89 -3.81
CA ALA A 58 12.20 4.39 -5.12
C ALA A 58 13.06 3.12 -5.01
N THR A 59 14.04 3.10 -4.10
CA THR A 59 14.85 1.91 -3.83
C THR A 59 13.99 0.74 -3.34
N LEU A 60 13.02 1.01 -2.47
CA LEU A 60 12.04 0.02 -2.03
C LEU A 60 11.17 -0.49 -3.18
N LEU A 61 10.70 0.38 -4.09
CA LEU A 61 9.91 -0.01 -5.26
C LEU A 61 10.70 -0.89 -6.23
N ILE A 62 12.01 -0.62 -6.40
CA ILE A 62 12.89 -1.48 -7.19
C ILE A 62 13.05 -2.85 -6.52
N GLY A 63 13.36 -2.88 -5.22
CA GLY A 63 13.53 -4.13 -4.46
C GLY A 63 12.24 -4.95 -4.36
N THR A 64 11.10 -4.30 -4.20
CA THR A 64 9.79 -4.97 -4.20
C THR A 64 9.44 -5.46 -5.61
N GLY A 65 9.68 -4.66 -6.66
CA GLY A 65 9.50 -5.12 -8.04
C GLY A 65 10.29 -6.39 -8.37
N THR A 66 11.55 -6.47 -7.92
CA THR A 66 12.37 -7.68 -8.13
C THR A 66 11.86 -8.87 -7.30
N ILE A 67 11.51 -8.67 -6.03
CA ILE A 67 10.92 -9.73 -5.18
C ILE A 67 9.60 -10.23 -5.78
N ALA A 68 8.69 -9.34 -6.19
CA ALA A 68 7.44 -9.73 -6.86
C ALA A 68 7.71 -10.56 -8.13
N GLY A 69 8.73 -10.19 -8.92
CA GLY A 69 9.13 -10.94 -10.11
C GLY A 69 9.63 -12.35 -9.79
N VAL A 70 10.42 -12.50 -8.72
CA VAL A 70 10.87 -13.82 -8.22
C VAL A 70 9.68 -14.64 -7.72
N ILE A 71 8.80 -14.05 -6.91
CA ILE A 71 7.61 -14.73 -6.36
C ILE A 71 6.68 -15.16 -7.49
N LYS A 72 6.48 -14.33 -8.51
CA LYS A 72 5.63 -14.66 -9.67
C LYS A 72 6.17 -15.85 -10.48
N ASN A 73 7.49 -16.02 -10.53
CA ASN A 73 8.14 -17.18 -11.16
C ASN A 73 8.36 -18.35 -10.18
N SER A 74 7.86 -18.26 -8.95
CA SER A 74 7.99 -19.30 -7.93
C SER A 74 6.65 -19.99 -7.66
N ASP A 75 6.69 -21.20 -7.11
CA ASP A 75 5.50 -21.96 -6.69
C ASP A 75 4.83 -21.45 -5.41
N LEU A 76 5.14 -20.22 -4.97
CA LEU A 76 4.67 -19.69 -3.70
C LEU A 76 3.15 -19.45 -3.71
N ASN A 77 2.61 -19.05 -4.86
CA ASN A 77 1.17 -18.92 -5.07
C ASN A 77 0.45 -20.28 -4.87
N SER A 78 1.01 -21.33 -5.47
CA SER A 78 0.50 -22.70 -5.38
C SER A 78 0.61 -23.25 -3.95
N PHE A 79 1.72 -22.99 -3.26
CA PHE A 79 1.91 -23.38 -1.86
C PHE A 79 0.90 -22.68 -0.93
N LEU A 80 0.65 -21.38 -1.12
CA LEU A 80 -0.33 -20.66 -0.32
C LEU A 80 -1.74 -21.23 -0.53
N LEU A 81 -2.14 -21.48 -1.78
CA LEU A 81 -3.43 -22.10 -2.09
C LEU A 81 -3.56 -23.50 -1.49
N TRP A 82 -2.50 -24.31 -1.57
CA TRP A 82 -2.47 -25.65 -0.95
C TRP A 82 -2.62 -25.55 0.58
N PHE A 83 -1.90 -24.64 1.22
CA PHE A 83 -1.98 -24.40 2.66
C PHE A 83 -3.37 -23.94 3.09
N LEU A 84 -4.00 -23.05 2.31
CA LEU A 84 -5.35 -22.57 2.59
C LEU A 84 -6.40 -23.66 2.44
N ASN A 85 -6.26 -24.51 1.41
CA ASN A 85 -7.12 -25.66 1.17
C ASN A 85 -7.00 -26.68 2.32
N TYR A 86 -5.77 -26.93 2.80
CA TYR A 86 -5.50 -27.79 3.96
C TYR A 86 -6.15 -27.25 5.25
N CYS A 87 -6.20 -25.93 5.42
CA CYS A 87 -6.87 -25.29 6.56
C CYS A 87 -8.40 -25.15 6.40
N HIS A 88 -9.01 -25.65 5.32
CA HIS A 88 -10.43 -25.46 5.00
C HIS A 88 -10.89 -23.99 5.05
N LEU A 89 -9.99 -23.05 4.76
CA LEU A 89 -10.29 -21.62 4.78
C LEU A 89 -11.01 -21.22 3.48
N SER A 90 -11.97 -20.31 3.60
CA SER A 90 -12.67 -19.77 2.43
C SER A 90 -11.70 -19.03 1.52
N ASP A 91 -11.82 -19.30 0.22
CA ASP A 91 -11.12 -18.67 -0.88
C ASP A 91 -11.10 -17.13 -0.83
N SER A 92 -12.12 -16.51 -0.22
CA SER A 92 -12.21 -15.05 -0.03
C SER A 92 -11.17 -14.49 0.96
N ILE A 93 -10.56 -15.34 1.80
CA ILE A 93 -9.58 -14.96 2.83
C ILE A 93 -8.15 -14.95 2.26
N VAL A 94 -7.94 -15.49 1.06
CA VAL A 94 -6.63 -15.47 0.37
C VAL A 94 -6.14 -14.03 0.17
N ALA A 95 -7.04 -13.10 -0.17
CA ALA A 95 -6.67 -11.72 -0.46
C ALA A 95 -6.18 -10.96 0.80
N PRO A 96 -6.89 -10.97 1.93
CA PRO A 96 -6.37 -10.37 3.16
C PRO A 96 -5.12 -11.06 3.72
N VAL A 97 -5.05 -12.41 3.65
CA VAL A 97 -3.90 -13.16 4.20
C VAL A 97 -2.63 -12.93 3.39
N SER A 98 -2.71 -12.96 2.06
CA SER A 98 -1.58 -12.63 1.20
C SER A 98 -1.08 -11.20 1.44
N GLY A 99 -1.99 -10.23 1.58
CA GLY A 99 -1.66 -8.86 1.95
C GLY A 99 -0.94 -8.76 3.30
N ALA A 100 -1.46 -9.44 4.33
CA ALA A 100 -0.85 -9.45 5.67
C ALA A 100 0.54 -10.08 5.67
N LEU A 101 0.71 -11.26 5.06
CA LEU A 101 2.00 -11.97 4.99
C LEU A 101 3.05 -11.15 4.23
N MET A 102 2.66 -10.55 3.11
CA MET A 102 3.58 -9.77 2.29
C MET A 102 3.94 -8.42 2.94
N SER A 103 3.00 -7.83 3.67
CA SER A 103 3.26 -6.66 4.50
C SER A 103 4.14 -6.99 5.69
N ALA A 104 4.01 -8.18 6.29
CA ALA A 104 4.92 -8.62 7.35
C ALA A 104 6.36 -8.76 6.84
N ALA A 105 6.53 -9.30 5.63
CA ALA A 105 7.84 -9.47 5.01
C ALA A 105 8.50 -8.13 4.66
N THR A 106 7.72 -7.14 4.20
CA THR A 106 8.23 -5.82 3.81
C THR A 106 8.21 -4.78 4.94
N ALA A 107 7.44 -5.03 5.99
CA ALA A 107 7.03 -4.08 7.02
C ALA A 107 6.66 -2.70 6.47
N SER A 108 5.81 -2.72 5.43
CA SER A 108 5.25 -1.54 4.79
C SER A 108 3.92 -1.90 4.13
N THR A 109 2.86 -1.17 4.49
CA THR A 109 1.51 -1.38 3.94
C THR A 109 1.51 -1.30 2.42
N THR A 110 2.12 -0.24 1.88
CA THR A 110 2.13 0.03 0.45
C THR A 110 2.97 -0.99 -0.31
N ALA A 111 4.15 -1.32 0.20
CA ALA A 111 5.02 -2.31 -0.43
C ALA A 111 4.40 -3.73 -0.36
N GLY A 112 3.85 -4.10 0.79
CA GLY A 112 3.18 -5.37 1.00
C GLY A 112 1.96 -5.54 0.11
N ALA A 113 1.09 -4.52 0.04
CA ALA A 113 -0.07 -4.54 -0.82
C ALA A 113 0.30 -4.60 -2.31
N MET A 114 1.35 -3.86 -2.72
CA MET A 114 1.83 -3.88 -4.11
C MET A 114 2.42 -5.24 -4.49
N LEU A 115 3.27 -5.81 -3.64
CA LEU A 115 3.83 -7.15 -3.84
C LEU A 115 2.72 -8.21 -3.89
N ALA A 116 1.81 -8.21 -2.93
CA ALA A 116 0.71 -9.17 -2.88
C ALA A 116 -0.20 -9.03 -4.10
N SER A 117 -0.53 -7.81 -4.52
CA SER A 117 -1.32 -7.58 -5.73
C SER A 117 -0.58 -8.05 -6.99
N ALA A 118 0.72 -7.77 -7.12
CA ALA A 118 1.50 -8.18 -8.29
C ALA A 118 1.70 -9.70 -8.39
N SER A 119 1.86 -10.37 -7.24
CA SER A 119 2.09 -11.81 -7.18
C SER A 119 0.80 -12.64 -7.21
N PHE A 120 -0.28 -12.17 -6.59
CA PHE A 120 -1.54 -12.93 -6.43
C PHE A 120 -2.71 -12.41 -7.28
N ALA A 121 -2.53 -11.39 -8.13
CA ALA A 121 -3.62 -10.89 -8.98
C ALA A 121 -4.27 -12.00 -9.83
N ASP A 122 -3.45 -12.82 -10.50
CA ASP A 122 -3.93 -13.89 -11.37
C ASP A 122 -4.71 -14.96 -10.57
N THR A 123 -4.21 -15.31 -9.37
CA THR A 123 -4.88 -16.27 -8.48
C THR A 123 -6.19 -15.72 -7.90
N LEU A 124 -6.22 -14.46 -7.47
CA LEU A 124 -7.43 -13.80 -6.95
C LEU A 124 -8.54 -13.75 -8.00
N ILE A 125 -8.19 -13.42 -9.24
CA ILE A 125 -9.14 -13.39 -10.36
C ILE A 125 -9.61 -14.82 -10.70
N SER A 126 -8.72 -15.82 -10.69
CA SER A 126 -9.08 -17.21 -10.98
C SER A 126 -10.05 -17.83 -9.97
N VAL A 127 -10.01 -17.33 -8.73
CA VAL A 127 -10.89 -17.71 -7.62
C VAL A 127 -12.25 -16.99 -7.69
N GLY A 128 -12.42 -16.05 -8.63
CA GLY A 128 -13.67 -15.33 -8.87
C GLY A 128 -13.77 -13.98 -8.14
N ILE A 129 -12.70 -13.50 -7.50
CA ILE A 129 -12.70 -12.20 -6.83
C ILE A 129 -12.45 -11.10 -7.87
N SER A 130 -13.37 -10.14 -7.96
CA SER A 130 -13.19 -8.95 -8.80
C SER A 130 -11.91 -8.20 -8.42
N GLY A 131 -11.15 -7.72 -9.40
CA GLY A 131 -9.87 -7.05 -9.16
C GLY A 131 -9.94 -5.85 -8.20
N VAL A 132 -11.09 -5.16 -8.15
CA VAL A 132 -11.31 -4.04 -7.21
C VAL A 132 -11.45 -4.55 -5.78
N TRP A 133 -12.20 -5.63 -5.57
CA TRP A 133 -12.37 -6.26 -4.26
C TRP A 133 -11.08 -6.94 -3.80
N GLY A 134 -10.37 -7.61 -4.71
CA GLY A 134 -9.05 -8.18 -4.44
C GLY A 134 -8.05 -7.12 -3.98
N ALA A 135 -7.96 -5.99 -4.68
CA ALA A 135 -7.09 -4.88 -4.30
C ALA A 135 -7.47 -4.27 -2.94
N LEU A 136 -8.77 -4.08 -2.68
CA LEU A 136 -9.27 -3.57 -1.40
C LEU A 136 -8.87 -4.50 -0.24
N MET A 137 -9.14 -5.80 -0.39
CA MET A 137 -8.85 -6.79 0.64
C MET A 137 -7.36 -6.98 0.89
N VAL A 138 -6.54 -7.00 -0.17
CA VAL A 138 -5.09 -7.08 -0.07
C VAL A 138 -4.54 -5.86 0.67
N ASN A 139 -5.02 -4.66 0.33
CA ASN A 139 -4.62 -3.43 1.02
C ASN A 139 -5.06 -3.43 2.49
N ALA A 140 -6.29 -3.87 2.79
CA ALA A 140 -6.77 -4.01 4.16
C ALA A 140 -5.93 -5.03 4.94
N GLY A 141 -5.63 -6.18 4.35
CA GLY A 141 -4.75 -7.21 4.93
C GLY A 141 -3.34 -6.70 5.19
N ALA A 142 -2.80 -5.87 4.31
CA ALA A 142 -1.46 -5.30 4.48
C ALA A 142 -1.34 -4.40 5.72
N THR A 143 -2.43 -3.81 6.22
CA THR A 143 -2.41 -3.00 7.47
C THR A 143 -2.26 -3.84 8.74
N VAL A 144 -2.38 -5.17 8.65
CA VAL A 144 -2.34 -6.06 9.82
C VAL A 144 -0.92 -6.20 10.38
N LEU A 145 0.12 -6.13 9.54
CA LEU A 145 1.51 -6.45 9.93
C LEU A 145 2.56 -5.45 9.43
N ASP A 146 2.13 -4.27 8.97
CA ASP A 146 3.00 -3.20 8.47
C ASP A 146 3.81 -2.46 9.56
N HIS A 147 3.41 -2.62 10.82
CA HIS A 147 3.96 -1.92 11.99
C HIS A 147 4.98 -2.75 12.77
N LEU A 148 5.54 -3.79 12.15
CA LEU A 148 6.61 -4.60 12.72
C LEU A 148 7.92 -3.79 12.88
N PRO A 149 8.79 -4.16 13.82
CA PRO A 149 9.95 -3.34 14.23
C PRO A 149 11.01 -3.13 13.15
N HIS A 150 11.03 -3.96 12.10
CA HIS A 150 11.89 -3.78 10.92
C HIS A 150 11.32 -2.81 9.88
N GLY A 151 10.09 -2.34 10.09
CA GLY A 151 9.38 -1.43 9.19
C GLY A 151 9.69 0.03 9.41
N SER A 152 9.71 0.79 8.32
CA SER A 152 9.80 2.25 8.38
C SER A 152 8.62 2.85 9.16
N PHE A 153 7.45 2.21 9.15
CA PHE A 153 6.29 2.68 9.88
C PHE A 153 6.51 2.69 11.40
N PHE A 154 7.14 1.65 11.96
CA PHE A 154 7.46 1.58 13.39
C PHE A 154 8.41 2.70 13.83
N HIS A 155 9.42 3.02 13.02
CA HIS A 155 10.37 4.10 13.29
C HIS A 155 9.79 5.49 13.08
N THR A 156 8.95 5.67 12.06
CA THR A 156 8.35 6.97 11.75
C THR A 156 7.30 7.34 12.79
N THR A 157 6.47 6.39 13.22
CA THR A 157 5.47 6.62 14.28
C THR A 157 6.09 6.76 15.67
N GLY A 158 7.10 5.96 15.99
CA GLY A 158 7.84 6.06 17.26
C GLY A 158 8.61 7.37 17.42
N GLY A 159 9.26 7.85 16.36
CA GLY A 159 10.05 9.08 16.37
C GLY A 159 9.21 10.35 16.51
N VAL A 160 7.98 10.37 15.99
CA VAL A 160 7.09 11.54 16.07
C VAL A 160 6.45 11.67 17.47
N CYS A 161 6.17 10.55 18.14
CA CYS A 161 5.58 10.54 19.49
C CYS A 161 6.63 10.49 20.62
N GLY A 162 7.93 10.47 20.31
CA GLY A 162 9.00 10.37 21.32
C GLY A 162 8.92 9.09 22.16
N LEU A 163 8.32 8.02 21.62
CA LEU A 163 8.06 6.79 22.36
C LEU A 163 9.33 5.98 22.54
N ILE A 164 9.53 5.45 23.75
CA ILE A 164 10.60 4.49 24.04
C ILE A 164 10.28 3.19 23.28
N PHE A 165 11.29 2.54 22.70
CA PHE A 165 11.14 1.30 21.92
C PHE A 165 10.24 0.25 22.60
N LYS A 166 10.38 0.11 23.91
CA LYS A 166 9.60 -0.82 24.75
C LYS A 166 8.11 -0.48 24.81
N ASP A 167 7.75 0.80 24.77
CA ASP A 167 6.36 1.25 24.76
C ASP A 167 5.76 1.14 23.36
N ARG A 168 6.55 1.36 22.30
CA ARG A 168 6.11 1.13 20.91
C ARG A 168 5.80 -0.35 20.64
N LEU A 169 6.60 -1.27 21.18
CA LEU A 169 6.34 -2.72 21.08
C LEU A 169 4.99 -3.12 21.69
N LYS A 170 4.52 -2.44 22.75
CA LYS A 170 3.20 -2.71 23.35
C LYS A 170 2.05 -2.27 22.45
N LEU A 171 2.28 -1.36 21.51
CA LEU A 171 1.25 -0.85 20.59
C LEU A 171 1.05 -1.76 19.38
N ILE A 172 2.05 -2.57 18.99
CA ILE A 172 1.96 -3.53 17.90
C ILE A 172 0.67 -4.36 17.96
N PRO A 173 0.33 -5.05 19.07
CA PRO A 173 -0.88 -5.88 19.10
C PRO A 173 -2.17 -5.08 18.91
N TYR A 174 -2.22 -3.81 19.33
CA TYR A 174 -3.39 -2.94 19.12
C TYR A 174 -3.52 -2.54 17.65
N GLU A 175 -2.40 -2.21 17.00
CA GLU A 175 -2.38 -1.86 15.58
C GLU A 175 -2.72 -3.08 14.71
N THR A 176 -2.21 -4.26 15.06
CA THR A 176 -2.58 -5.54 14.44
C THR A 176 -4.07 -5.81 14.59
N LEU A 177 -4.65 -5.56 15.77
CA LEU A 177 -6.08 -5.77 16.02
C LEU A 177 -6.94 -4.84 15.14
N ILE A 178 -6.56 -3.57 15.02
CA ILE A 178 -7.26 -2.60 14.15
C ILE A 178 -7.16 -3.04 12.68
N GLY A 179 -5.96 -3.45 12.23
CA GLY A 179 -5.77 -3.99 10.89
C GLY A 179 -6.60 -5.26 10.64
N MET A 180 -6.72 -6.13 11.65
CA MET A 180 -7.55 -7.33 11.58
C MET A 180 -9.03 -6.99 11.44
N ILE A 181 -9.53 -5.99 12.17
CA ILE A 181 -10.91 -5.50 12.04
C ILE A 181 -11.15 -4.94 10.63
N LEU A 182 -10.18 -4.21 10.06
CA LEU A 182 -10.26 -3.70 8.68
C LEU A 182 -10.26 -4.83 7.64
N ALA A 183 -9.40 -5.83 7.82
CA ALA A 183 -9.34 -7.00 6.94
C ALA A 183 -10.66 -7.81 6.98
N VAL A 184 -11.17 -8.08 8.19
CA VAL A 184 -12.43 -8.82 8.39
C VAL A 184 -13.62 -8.03 7.85
N SER A 185 -13.71 -6.74 8.13
CA SER A 185 -14.80 -5.91 7.60
C SER A 185 -14.77 -5.82 6.08
N SER A 186 -13.59 -5.74 5.46
CA SER A 186 -13.44 -5.75 4.01
C SER A 186 -13.88 -7.09 3.39
N ALA A 187 -13.53 -8.21 4.04
CA ALA A 187 -13.96 -9.55 3.62
C ALA A 187 -15.48 -9.75 3.77
N LEU A 188 -16.07 -9.25 4.87
CA LEU A 188 -17.51 -9.29 5.09
C LEU A 188 -18.27 -8.43 4.07
N LEU A 189 -17.78 -7.22 3.77
CA LEU A 189 -18.40 -6.35 2.77
C LEU A 189 -18.43 -7.02 1.39
N TYR A 190 -17.35 -7.68 1.00
CA TYR A 190 -17.35 -8.48 -0.22
C TYR A 190 -18.41 -9.59 -0.19
N PHE A 191 -18.54 -10.32 0.91
CA PHE A 191 -19.55 -11.38 1.03
C PHE A 191 -20.99 -10.86 0.93
N PHE A 192 -21.27 -9.64 1.40
CA PHE A 192 -22.62 -9.06 1.35
C PHE A 192 -22.98 -8.38 0.03
N ILE A 193 -21.99 -7.89 -0.72
CA ILE A 193 -22.21 -7.09 -1.94
C ILE A 193 -21.87 -7.84 -3.23
N SER A 194 -20.99 -8.84 -3.17
CA SER A 194 -20.55 -9.62 -4.31
C SER A 194 -21.39 -10.87 -4.54
#